data_AF-A0A454XS36-F1
#
_entry.id   AF-A0A454XS36-F1
#
_cell.length_a   1.000
_cell.length_b   1.000
_cell.length_c   1.000
_cell.angle_alpha   90.00
_cell.angle_beta   90.00
_cell.angle_gamma   90.00
#
_symmetry.space_group_name_H-M   'P 1'
#
loop_
_entity.id
_entity.type
_entity.pdbx_description
1 polymer ?
#
loop_
_entity_poly.entity_id
_entity_poly.type
_entity_poly.pdbx_seq_one_letter_code
_entity_poly.pdbx_strand_id
1 'polypeptide(L)'
;MNSSLLLVLLIATVATAQTWSAWTATPNSPCSATCGMCGVRVIATRTCSVLGKCSGAAQQYEECGSKLCPFGGGKPVKTCCPGYVKGLLPAQRGLECVARVAVMVAKTKLT
;
A
#
# COMPACT_ATOMS: atom_id res chain seq x y z
N MET A 1 29.29 46.54 -45.19
CA MET A 1 30.09 45.86 -44.16
C MET A 1 29.34 45.98 -42.84
N ASN A 2 29.03 44.80 -42.26
CA ASN A 2 28.79 44.55 -40.84
C ASN A 2 27.35 44.82 -40.39
N SER A 3 26.57 43.76 -40.18
CA SER A 3 26.52 43.01 -38.90
C SER A 3 25.63 43.79 -37.93
N SER A 4 24.50 43.30 -37.46
CA SER A 4 24.28 41.96 -36.94
C SER A 4 22.79 41.58 -37.02
N LEU A 5 22.51 40.41 -37.61
CA LEU A 5 21.24 39.72 -37.46
C LEU A 5 21.14 39.22 -36.01
N LEU A 6 20.33 39.89 -35.19
CA LEU A 6 19.92 39.40 -33.88
C LEU A 6 18.93 38.23 -34.08
N LEU A 7 19.48 37.04 -34.28
CA LEU A 7 18.74 35.78 -34.31
C LEU A 7 18.33 35.45 -32.86
N VAL A 8 17.16 35.94 -32.45
CA VAL A 8 16.56 35.58 -31.15
C VAL A 8 16.09 34.12 -31.25
N LEU A 9 16.96 33.20 -30.84
CA LEU A 9 16.65 31.78 -30.69
C LEU A 9 15.59 31.62 -29.59
N LEU A 10 14.32 31.53 -29.99
CA LEU A 10 13.22 31.05 -29.17
C LEU A 10 13.45 29.56 -28.90
N ILE A 11 14.26 29.26 -27.89
CA ILE A 11 14.42 27.89 -27.39
C ILE A 11 13.14 27.57 -26.63
N ALA A 12 12.18 26.93 -27.29
CA ALA A 12 11.04 26.32 -26.63
C ALA A 12 11.55 25.15 -25.78
N THR A 13 11.84 25.40 -24.50
CA THR A 13 12.12 24.33 -23.55
C THR A 13 10.85 23.51 -23.37
N VAL A 14 10.77 22.35 -24.03
CA VAL A 14 9.73 21.37 -23.75
C VAL A 14 10.01 20.85 -22.35
N ALA A 15 9.27 21.36 -21.36
CA ALA A 15 9.28 20.79 -20.03
C ALA A 15 8.71 19.37 -20.16
N THR A 16 9.59 18.37 -20.18
CA THR A 16 9.19 16.97 -20.11
C THR A 16 8.65 16.75 -18.70
N ALA A 17 7.35 17.00 -18.53
CA ALA A 17 6.64 16.62 -17.32
C ALA A 17 6.84 15.11 -17.15
N GLN A 18 7.47 14.73 -16.04
CA GLN A 18 7.78 13.34 -15.78
C GLN A 18 6.49 12.67 -15.31
N THR A 19 6.03 11.71 -16.09
CA THR A 19 4.70 11.12 -15.92
C THR A 19 4.83 9.71 -15.40
N TRP A 20 3.99 9.39 -14.42
CA TRP A 20 3.73 8.02 -14.03
C TRP A 20 3.00 7.26 -15.13
N SER A 21 3.33 5.99 -15.31
CA SER A 21 2.48 5.04 -16.02
C SER A 21 1.15 4.86 -15.29
N ALA A 22 0.19 4.24 -15.98
CA ALA A 22 -0.97 3.66 -15.31
C ALA A 22 -0.52 2.65 -14.24
N TRP A 23 -1.36 2.48 -13.21
CA TRP A 23 -1.18 1.43 -12.21
C TRP A 23 -1.45 0.06 -12.82
N THR A 24 -0.53 -0.87 -12.61
CA THR A 24 -0.64 -2.26 -13.01
C THR A 24 -0.86 -3.10 -11.76
N ALA A 25 -1.97 -3.84 -11.71
CA ALA A 25 -2.27 -4.72 -10.58
C ALA A 25 -1.21 -5.82 -10.45
N THR A 26 -0.86 -6.17 -9.22
CA THR A 26 0.04 -7.28 -8.89
C THR A 26 -0.73 -8.41 -8.20
N PRO A 27 -1.53 -9.17 -8.97
CA PRO A 27 -2.25 -10.31 -8.40
C PRO A 27 -1.25 -11.31 -7.84
N ASN A 28 -1.59 -11.93 -6.71
CA ASN A 28 -0.77 -12.93 -6.03
C ASN A 28 0.55 -12.43 -5.41
N SER A 29 0.69 -11.11 -5.16
CA SER A 29 1.81 -10.61 -4.37
C SER A 29 1.85 -11.28 -2.99
N PRO A 30 3.01 -11.84 -2.57
CA PRO A 30 3.11 -12.53 -1.29
C PRO A 30 2.92 -11.55 -0.13
N CYS A 31 2.22 -12.02 0.90
CA CYS A 31 2.09 -11.29 2.14
C CYS A 31 3.38 -11.38 2.95
N SER A 32 3.92 -10.25 3.42
CA SER A 32 5.16 -10.25 4.22
C SER A 32 5.04 -10.98 5.56
N ALA A 33 3.83 -11.14 6.10
CA ALA A 33 3.55 -11.97 7.27
C ALA A 33 2.17 -12.64 7.14
N THR A 34 2.11 -13.96 7.32
CA THR A 34 0.89 -14.74 7.04
C THR A 34 -0.13 -14.77 8.18
N CYS A 35 0.13 -14.08 9.29
CA CYS A 35 -0.74 -14.03 10.46
C CYS A 35 -0.69 -12.65 11.17
N GLY A 36 -1.65 -12.44 12.08
CA GLY A 36 -1.72 -11.33 13.02
C GLY A 36 -2.20 -10.01 12.44
N MET A 37 -2.54 -9.97 11.14
CA MET A 37 -2.62 -8.75 10.35
C MET A 37 -1.34 -7.90 10.47
N CYS A 38 -0.20 -8.57 10.47
CA CYS A 38 1.12 -7.94 10.56
C CYS A 38 1.78 -7.73 9.18
N GLY A 39 1.18 -8.32 8.14
CA GLY A 39 1.76 -8.34 6.80
C GLY A 39 1.25 -7.20 5.95
N VAL A 40 2.05 -6.84 4.95
CA VAL A 40 1.65 -6.01 3.82
C VAL A 40 1.97 -6.75 2.53
N ARG A 41 1.17 -6.53 1.49
CA ARG A 41 1.43 -7.01 0.13
C ARG A 41 1.29 -5.87 -0.87
N VAL A 42 2.00 -5.97 -1.99
CA VAL A 42 1.90 -5.00 -3.08
C VAL A 42 0.65 -5.32 -3.89
N ILE A 43 -0.18 -4.32 -4.16
CA ILE A 43 -1.44 -4.51 -4.93
C ILE A 43 -1.37 -3.95 -6.33
N ALA A 44 -0.52 -2.94 -6.52
CA ALA A 44 -0.27 -2.34 -7.80
C ALA A 44 1.10 -1.68 -7.84
N THR A 45 1.68 -1.63 -9.04
CA THR A 45 2.93 -0.92 -9.31
C THR A 45 2.74 0.03 -10.48
N ARG A 46 3.60 1.04 -10.57
CA ARG A 46 3.70 1.95 -11.70
C ARG A 46 5.15 2.34 -11.93
N THR A 47 5.49 2.71 -13.15
CA THR A 47 6.84 3.14 -13.53
C THR A 47 6.84 4.61 -13.90
N CYS A 48 7.96 5.28 -13.68
CA CYS A 48 8.14 6.67 -14.08
C CYS A 48 8.83 6.72 -15.45
N SER A 49 8.42 7.65 -16.31
CA SER A 49 9.07 7.91 -17.60
C SER A 49 10.56 8.19 -17.50
N VAL A 50 11.01 8.82 -16.40
CA VAL A 50 12.43 9.01 -16.06
C VAL A 50 12.67 8.61 -14.61
N LEU A 51 13.55 7.64 -14.41
CA LEU A 51 13.85 7.08 -13.08
C LEU A 51 14.17 8.18 -12.04
N GLY A 52 13.48 8.11 -10.90
CA GLY A 52 13.67 9.02 -9.77
C GLY A 52 13.13 10.44 -9.95
N LYS A 53 12.44 10.74 -11.06
CA LYS A 53 11.92 12.10 -11.31
C LYS A 53 10.43 12.30 -11.04
N CYS A 54 9.66 11.22 -10.94
CA CYS A 54 8.25 11.31 -10.55
C CYS A 54 8.11 11.34 -9.02
N SER A 55 7.23 12.20 -8.51
CA SER A 55 6.94 12.29 -7.07
C SER A 55 5.92 11.24 -6.61
N GLY A 56 6.09 10.76 -5.38
CA GLY A 56 5.21 9.77 -4.75
C GLY A 56 5.66 8.32 -4.95
N ALA A 57 4.86 7.38 -4.44
CA ALA A 57 5.23 5.97 -4.42
C ALA A 57 5.10 5.30 -5.79
N ALA A 58 5.99 4.35 -6.07
CA ALA A 58 5.91 3.46 -7.23
C ALA A 58 5.07 2.19 -6.97
N GLN A 59 4.70 1.95 -5.70
CA GLN A 59 3.95 0.78 -5.26
C GLN A 59 2.78 1.20 -4.37
N GLN A 60 1.67 0.49 -4.50
CA GLN A 60 0.55 0.51 -3.56
C GLN A 60 0.58 -0.75 -2.70
N TYR A 61 0.21 -0.60 -1.44
CA TYR A 61 0.20 -1.69 -0.47
C TYR A 61 -1.18 -1.87 0.15
N GLU A 62 -1.46 -3.08 0.58
CA GLU A 62 -2.58 -3.40 1.47
C GLU A 62 -2.13 -4.34 2.59
N GLU A 63 -2.83 -4.27 3.72
CA GLU A 63 -2.60 -5.17 4.84
C GLU A 63 -3.09 -6.59 4.55
N CYS A 64 -2.45 -7.58 5.16
CA CYS A 64 -2.70 -8.99 4.90
C CYS A 64 -2.32 -9.89 6.08
N GLY A 65 -2.68 -11.17 5.98
CA GLY A 65 -2.41 -12.15 7.04
C GLY A 65 -3.41 -12.08 8.19
N SER A 66 -4.71 -12.00 7.89
CA SER A 66 -5.78 -11.81 8.88
C SER A 66 -5.91 -12.94 9.93
N LYS A 67 -5.37 -14.12 9.64
CA LYS A 67 -5.41 -15.26 10.57
C LYS A 67 -4.70 -14.93 11.88
N LEU A 68 -5.20 -15.45 12.99
CA LEU A 68 -4.52 -15.33 14.28
C LEU A 68 -3.13 -15.97 14.22
N CYS A 69 -2.11 -15.29 14.77
CA CYS A 69 -0.82 -15.93 14.94
C CYS A 69 -0.92 -17.04 16.00
N PRO A 70 -0.31 -18.22 15.76
CA PRO A 70 -0.27 -19.29 16.76
C PRO A 70 0.55 -18.84 17.97
N PHE A 71 0.25 -19.44 19.13
CA PHE A 71 1.13 -19.32 20.28
C PHE A 71 2.46 -20.04 19.96
N GLY A 72 3.51 -19.28 19.67
CA GLY A 72 4.81 -19.82 19.33
C GLY A 72 5.60 -20.28 20.56
N GLY A 73 5.87 -21.59 20.67
CA GLY A 73 6.92 -22.14 21.54
C GLY A 73 6.84 -21.76 23.04
N GLY A 74 5.63 -21.56 23.58
CA GLY A 74 5.46 -21.18 24.99
C GLY A 74 5.81 -19.72 25.33
N LYS A 75 6.12 -18.87 24.33
CA LYS A 75 6.30 -17.42 24.52
C LYS A 75 5.03 -16.66 24.11
N PRO A 76 4.69 -15.55 24.79
CA PRO A 76 3.57 -14.70 24.40
C PRO A 76 3.88 -13.95 23.11
N VAL A 77 3.64 -14.58 21.96
CA VAL A 77 3.54 -13.86 20.69
C VAL A 77 2.19 -13.13 20.69
N LYS A 78 2.19 -11.85 20.32
CA LYS A 78 0.94 -11.10 20.14
C LYS A 78 0.15 -11.78 19.03
N THR A 79 -1.05 -12.29 19.35
CA THR A 79 -1.93 -12.97 18.39
C THR A 79 -2.30 -12.08 17.21
N CYS A 80 -2.44 -10.77 17.45
CA CYS A 80 -2.68 -9.74 16.45
C CYS A 80 -1.70 -8.58 16.64
N CYS A 81 -1.31 -7.94 15.55
CA CYS A 81 -0.47 -6.75 15.54
C CYS A 81 -1.20 -5.51 16.11
N PRO A 82 -0.45 -4.44 16.48
CA PRO A 82 -1.05 -3.19 16.95
C PRO A 82 -2.12 -2.66 15.99
N GLY A 83 -3.22 -2.13 16.53
CA GLY A 83 -4.39 -1.72 15.75
C GLY A 83 -5.42 -2.84 15.52
N TYR A 84 -5.03 -4.10 15.74
CA TYR A 84 -5.88 -5.27 15.54
C TYR A 84 -6.24 -5.99 16.83
N VAL A 85 -7.39 -6.65 16.84
CA VAL A 85 -7.87 -7.50 17.93
C VAL A 85 -8.49 -8.77 17.36
N LYS A 86 -8.53 -9.82 18.19
CA LYS A 86 -9.28 -11.03 17.88
C LYS A 86 -10.77 -10.69 17.79
N GLY A 87 -11.38 -10.92 16.63
CA GLY A 87 -12.81 -10.76 16.40
C GLY A 87 -13.39 -11.98 15.71
N LEU A 88 -14.71 -12.16 15.85
CA LEU A 88 -15.46 -13.18 15.14
C LEU A 88 -15.99 -12.58 13.84
N LEU A 89 -15.61 -13.14 12.70
CA LEU A 89 -16.16 -12.76 11.40
C LEU A 89 -17.32 -13.72 11.06
N PRO A 90 -18.56 -13.24 10.98
CA PRO A 90 -19.73 -14.10 10.70
C PRO A 90 -19.59 -14.88 9.39
N ALA A 91 -18.96 -14.26 8.38
CA ALA A 91 -18.75 -14.84 7.07
C ALA A 91 -17.72 -15.99 7.04
N GLN A 92 -16.77 -16.02 7.99
CA GLN A 92 -15.65 -16.98 7.99
C GLN A 92 -15.80 -18.08 9.07
N ARG A 93 -16.87 -18.04 9.89
CA ARG A 93 -17.11 -18.96 11.03
C ARG A 93 -15.85 -19.19 11.88
N GLY A 94 -15.02 -18.17 12.02
CA GLY A 94 -13.67 -18.28 12.57
C GLY A 94 -13.22 -16.98 13.24
N LEU A 95 -12.20 -17.11 14.09
CA LEU A 95 -11.60 -15.99 14.78
C LEU A 95 -10.43 -15.47 13.94
N GLU A 96 -10.45 -14.18 13.66
CA GLU A 96 -9.43 -13.49 12.88
C GLU A 96 -9.03 -12.17 13.56
N CYS A 97 -7.90 -11.62 13.13
CA CYS A 97 -7.50 -10.28 13.51
C CYS A 97 -8.30 -9.27 12.69
N VAL A 98 -9.08 -8.45 13.38
CA VAL A 98 -9.91 -7.41 12.78
C VAL A 98 -9.51 -6.06 13.35
N ALA A 99 -9.69 -4.99 12.57
CA ALA A 99 -9.38 -3.65 13.01
C ALA A 99 -10.16 -3.33 14.29
N ARG A 100 -9.48 -2.80 15.31
CA ARG A 100 -10.09 -2.50 16.62
C ARG A 100 -11.30 -1.58 16.50
N VAL A 101 -11.24 -0.61 15.57
CA VAL A 101 -12.35 0.32 15.30
C VAL A 101 -13.57 -0.41 14.75
N ALA A 102 -13.38 -1.38 13.85
CA ALA A 102 -14.50 -2.15 13.28
C ALA A 102 -15.26 -2.93 14.37
N VAL A 103 -14.56 -3.44 15.38
CA VAL A 103 -15.18 -4.10 16.53
C VAL A 103 -15.99 -3.13 17.38
N MET A 104 -15.48 -1.91 17.60
CA MET A 104 -16.21 -0.89 18.37
C MET A 104 -17.48 -0.44 17.64
N VAL A 105 -17.43 -0.30 16.31
CA VAL A 105 -18.60 0.00 15.47
C VAL A 105 -19.62 -1.14 15.52
N ALA A 106 -19.18 -2.40 15.48
CA ALA A 106 -20.09 -3.54 15.60
C ALA A 106 -20.81 -3.56 16.96
N LYS A 107 -20.07 -3.31 18.06
CA LYS A 107 -20.65 -3.28 19.42
C LYS A 107 -21.70 -2.18 19.61
N THR A 108 -21.52 -1.03 18.98
CA THR A 108 -22.44 0.11 19.07
C THR A 108 -23.70 -0.05 18.20
N LYS A 109 -23.71 -1.01 17.27
CA LYS A 109 -24.88 -1.34 16.42
C LYS A 109 -25.68 -2.55 16.92
N LEU A 110 -25.29 -3.17 18.04
CA LEU A 110 -26.08 -4.20 18.71
C LEU A 110 -27.07 -3.50 19.67
N THR A 111 -28.17 -3.01 19.12
CA THR A 111 -29.34 -2.48 19.85
C THR A 111 -30.60 -3.10 19.30
#